data_AF-A0A963FC80-F1
#
_entry.id   AF-A0A963FC80-F1
#
_cell.length_a   1.000
_cell.length_b   1.000
_cell.length_c   1.000
_cell.angle_alpha   90.00
_cell.angle_beta   90.00
_cell.angle_gamma   90.00
#
_symmetry.space_group_name_H-M   'P 1'
#
loop_
_entity.id
_entity.type
_entity.pdbx_description
1 polymer ?
#
loop_
_entity_poly.entity_id
_entity_poly.type
_entity_poly.pdbx_seq_one_letter_code
_entity_poly.pdbx_strand_id
1 'polypeptide(L)'
;GLQIGGGFMRQVRERVGVTRGCTHLIEMMSYIATTAFQTMNPTWEEVALKKPVKEKPHYLDTCVALRGDGEVIRRSWPEFYVKEKSGI
;
A
#
# COMPACT_ATOMS: atom_id res chain seq x y z
N GLY A 1 19.17 -3.06 7.52
CA GLY A 1 17.93 -2.53 8.11
C GLY A 1 16.81 -3.55 8.00
N LEU A 2 15.66 -3.31 8.64
CA LEU A 2 14.45 -4.14 8.47
C LEU A 2 13.75 -3.79 7.14
N GLN A 3 13.13 -4.78 6.51
CA GLN A 3 12.25 -4.56 5.35
C GLN A 3 10.79 -4.56 5.79
N ILE A 4 10.01 -3.61 5.26
CA ILE A 4 8.55 -3.60 5.41
C ILE A 4 7.99 -4.68 4.48
N GLY A 5 7.37 -5.71 5.05
CA GLY A 5 6.86 -6.87 4.33
C GLY A 5 6.38 -7.98 5.26
N GLY A 6 6.29 -9.21 4.74
CA GLY A 6 5.86 -10.37 5.50
C GLY A 6 6.64 -10.54 6.81
N GLY A 7 5.92 -10.60 7.93
CA GLY A 7 6.54 -10.75 9.26
C GLY A 7 7.21 -9.50 9.82
N PHE A 8 7.05 -8.31 9.22
CA PHE A 8 7.65 -7.07 9.70
C PHE A 8 7.39 -6.81 11.19
N MET A 9 6.14 -6.90 11.64
CA MET A 9 5.79 -6.66 13.05
C MET A 9 6.38 -7.69 14.02
N ARG A 10 6.59 -8.94 13.58
CA ARG A 10 7.31 -9.94 14.37
C ARG A 10 8.76 -9.51 14.57
N GLN A 11 9.42 -9.11 13.49
CA GLN A 11 10.81 -8.67 13.52
C GLN A 11 11.04 -7.36 14.29
N VAL A 12 10.07 -6.43 14.26
CA VAL A 12 10.05 -5.22 15.11
C VAL A 12 10.00 -5.60 16.58
N ARG A 13 9.09 -6.50 16.97
CA ARG A 13 8.95 -6.96 18.35
C ARG A 13 10.18 -7.71 18.86
N GLU A 14 10.82 -8.53 18.03
CA GLU A 14 12.07 -9.23 18.37
C GLU A 14 13.23 -8.27 18.66
N ARG A 15 13.26 -7.08 18.04
CA ARG A 15 14.39 -6.13 18.14
C ARG A 15 14.17 -5.02 19.17
N VAL A 16 12.97 -4.45 19.19
CA VAL A 16 12.60 -3.39 20.14
C VAL A 16 12.14 -4.03 21.45
N GLY A 17 11.19 -4.96 21.37
CA GLY A 17 10.57 -5.58 22.54
C GLY A 17 9.90 -4.57 23.48
N VAL A 18 9.15 -5.07 24.47
CA VAL A 18 8.56 -4.23 25.52
C VAL A 18 9.60 -3.69 26.51
N THR A 19 10.81 -4.25 26.53
CA THR A 19 11.87 -3.87 27.48
C THR A 19 12.76 -2.74 26.98
N ARG A 20 12.85 -2.51 25.66
CA ARG A 20 13.65 -1.43 25.05
C ARG A 20 12.81 -0.38 24.31
N GLY A 21 11.49 -0.56 24.27
CA GLY A 21 10.54 0.42 23.74
C GLY A 21 9.20 0.34 24.46
N CYS A 22 8.50 1.46 24.53
CA CYS A 22 7.12 1.47 25.03
C CYS A 22 6.17 0.83 23.99
N THR A 23 5.06 0.28 24.47
CA THR A 23 4.01 -0.30 23.60
C THR A 23 3.56 0.68 22.51
N HIS A 24 3.42 1.96 22.85
CA HIS A 24 3.04 3.01 21.89
C HIS A 24 3.96 3.05 20.66
N LEU A 25 5.28 2.93 20.87
CA LEU A 25 6.24 2.95 19.76
C LEU A 25 6.07 1.73 18.86
N ILE A 26 5.86 0.55 19.46
CA ILE A 26 5.66 -0.71 18.71
C ILE A 26 4.37 -0.62 17.89
N GLU A 27 3.28 -0.12 18.47
CA GLU A 27 2.00 0.07 17.76
C GLU A 27 2.15 1.04 16.59
N MET A 28 2.85 2.17 16.80
CA MET A 28 3.13 3.13 15.74
C MET A 28 3.88 2.54 14.55
N MET A 29 4.73 1.52 14.74
CA MET A 29 5.45 0.90 13.62
C MET A 29 4.53 0.31 12.55
N SER A 30 3.34 -0.16 12.94
CA SER A 30 2.35 -0.67 11.98
C SER A 30 1.78 0.44 11.08
N TYR A 31 1.52 1.61 11.66
CA TYR A 31 1.06 2.78 10.92
C TYR A 31 2.17 3.38 10.07
N ILE A 32 3.40 3.48 10.60
CA ILE A 32 4.57 3.94 9.83
C ILE A 32 4.81 3.07 8.60
N ALA A 33 4.69 1.74 8.74
CA ALA A 33 4.81 0.83 7.61
C ALA A 33 3.75 1.10 6.53
N THR A 34 2.50 1.31 6.95
CA THR A 34 1.40 1.66 6.04
C THR A 34 1.63 3.01 5.36
N THR A 35 2.03 4.03 6.12
CA THR A 35 2.32 5.36 5.60
C THR A 35 3.46 5.32 4.59
N ALA A 36 4.56 4.61 4.90
CA ALA A 36 5.67 4.45 3.99
C ALA A 36 5.25 3.73 2.69
N PHE A 37 4.45 2.67 2.80
CA PHE A 37 3.92 1.98 1.62
C PHE A 37 3.07 2.91 0.75
N GLN A 38 2.16 3.69 1.35
CA GLN A 38 1.25 4.58 0.63
C GLN A 38 1.96 5.78 0.00
N THR A 39 2.97 6.36 0.66
CA THR A 39 3.72 7.50 0.10
C THR A 39 4.65 7.10 -1.03
N MET A 40 5.06 5.84 -1.09
CA MET A 40 5.85 5.33 -2.21
C MET A 40 5.03 5.10 -3.49
N ASN A 41 3.69 5.16 -3.45
CA ASN A 41 2.80 4.88 -4.58
C ASN A 41 3.17 5.55 -5.92
N PRO A 42 3.60 6.83 -5.99
CA PRO A 42 4.03 7.44 -7.26
C PRO A 42 5.20 6.71 -7.93
N THR A 43 6.12 6.18 -7.13
CA THR A 43 7.27 5.40 -7.59
C THR A 43 6.83 4.05 -8.15
N TRP A 44 5.77 3.47 -7.57
CA TRP A 44 5.23 2.18 -7.97
C TRP A 44 4.47 2.31 -9.29
N GLU A 45 3.71 3.40 -9.46
CA GLU A 45 3.08 3.76 -10.74
C GLU A 45 4.13 3.95 -11.84
N GLU A 46 5.22 4.68 -11.59
CA GLU A 46 6.28 4.88 -12.58
C GLU A 46 6.95 3.56 -13.00
N VAL A 47 7.19 2.67 -12.04
CA VAL A 47 7.77 1.34 -12.32
C VAL A 47 6.77 0.43 -13.04
N ALA A 48 5.48 0.50 -12.69
CA ALA A 48 4.47 -0.36 -13.27
C ALA A 48 4.09 0.07 -14.70
N LEU A 49 4.05 1.38 -14.98
CA LEU A 49 3.84 1.92 -16.33
C LEU A 49 4.97 1.54 -17.32
N LYS A 50 6.16 1.18 -16.82
CA LYS A 50 7.29 0.70 -17.65
C LYS A 50 7.20 -0.76 -18.05
N LYS A 51 6.26 -1.53 -17.49
CA LYS A 51 6.06 -2.95 -17.82
C LYS A 51 4.69 -3.14 -18.47
N PRO A 52 4.56 -4.04 -19.47
CA PRO A 52 3.24 -4.40 -19.96
C PRO A 52 2.46 -5.04 -18.82
N VAL A 53 1.42 -4.35 -18.34
CA VAL A 53 0.62 -4.81 -17.22
C VAL A 53 -0.34 -5.88 -17.74
N LYS A 54 -0.04 -7.15 -17.42
CA LYS A 54 -0.88 -8.28 -17.80
C LYS A 54 -2.05 -8.50 -16.84
N GLU A 55 -1.91 -8.07 -15.59
CA GLU A 55 -2.84 -8.34 -14.50
C GLU A 55 -3.06 -7.10 -13.64
N LYS A 56 -4.29 -6.96 -13.11
CA LYS A 56 -4.65 -5.85 -12.24
C LYS A 56 -3.77 -5.83 -10.98
N PRO A 57 -3.06 -4.73 -10.68
CA PRO A 57 -2.25 -4.65 -9.47
C PRO A 57 -3.10 -4.86 -8.20
N HIS A 58 -2.58 -5.65 -7.26
CA HIS A 58 -3.30 -6.02 -6.03
C HIS A 58 -3.64 -4.85 -5.10
N TYR A 59 -2.98 -3.70 -5.28
CA TYR A 59 -3.23 -2.49 -4.49
C TYR A 59 -4.34 -1.60 -5.09
N LEU A 60 -4.91 -1.94 -6.26
CA LEU A 60 -6.11 -1.27 -6.75
C LEU A 60 -7.34 -1.72 -5.95
N ASP A 61 -8.33 -0.83 -5.79
CA ASP A 61 -9.53 -1.02 -4.94
C ASP A 61 -9.26 -1.19 -3.43
N THR A 62 -8.05 -0.94 -2.93
CA THR A 62 -7.75 -1.04 -1.48
C THR A 62 -7.97 0.27 -0.71
N CYS A 63 -8.20 1.39 -1.40
CA CYS A 63 -8.52 2.68 -0.78
C CYS A 63 -9.34 3.56 -1.74
N VAL A 64 -9.91 4.65 -1.22
CA VAL A 64 -10.73 5.59 -2.00
C VAL A 64 -9.95 6.22 -3.15
N ALA A 65 -8.66 6.53 -2.95
CA ALA A 65 -7.83 7.13 -4.00
C ALA A 65 -7.56 6.18 -5.19
N LEU A 66 -7.62 4.87 -4.97
CA LEU A 66 -7.33 3.83 -5.96
C LEU A 66 -8.57 3.00 -6.32
N ARG A 67 -9.76 3.56 -6.08
CA ARG A 67 -11.04 2.93 -6.41
C ARG A 67 -11.18 2.78 -7.93
N GLY A 68 -11.64 1.62 -8.40
CA GLY A 68 -11.67 1.27 -9.83
C GLY A 68 -12.53 2.18 -10.71
N ASP A 69 -13.49 2.88 -10.12
CA ASP A 69 -14.36 3.89 -10.76
C ASP A 69 -13.83 5.33 -10.58
N GLY A 70 -12.69 5.50 -9.93
CA GLY A 70 -12.10 6.79 -9.61
C GLY A 70 -11.30 7.40 -10.76
N GLU A 71 -11.18 8.73 -10.72
CA GLU A 71 -10.45 9.52 -11.72
C GLU A 71 -8.96 9.12 -11.86
N VAL A 72 -8.32 8.72 -10.75
CA VAL A 72 -6.93 8.26 -10.74
C VAL A 72 -6.75 7.02 -11.60
N ILE A 73 -7.67 6.05 -11.48
CA ILE A 73 -7.66 4.81 -12.28
C ILE A 73 -8.00 5.12 -13.74
N ARG A 74 -9.02 5.94 -13.98
CA ARG A 74 -9.38 6.37 -15.34
C ARG A 74 -8.20 6.99 -16.11
N ARG A 75 -7.35 7.75 -15.43
CA ARG A 75 -6.19 8.43 -16.03
C ARG A 75 -4.95 7.54 -16.14
N SER A 76 -4.65 6.78 -15.09
CA SER A 76 -3.33 6.12 -14.95
C SER A 76 -3.38 4.62 -15.26
N TRP A 77 -4.58 4.03 -15.21
CA TRP A 77 -4.85 2.60 -15.38
C TRP A 77 -6.16 2.38 -16.16
N PRO A 78 -6.32 2.99 -17.36
CA PRO A 78 -7.59 2.98 -18.09
C PRO A 78 -8.09 1.56 -18.43
N GLU A 79 -7.20 0.58 -18.54
CA GLU A 79 -7.53 -0.82 -18.79
C GLU A 79 -8.27 -1.51 -17.63
N PHE A 80 -8.17 -0.96 -16.41
CA PHE A 80 -8.84 -1.48 -15.21
C PHE A 80 -9.97 -0.57 -14.72
N TYR A 81 -10.28 0.50 -15.45
CA TYR A 81 -11.33 1.45 -15.09
C TYR A 81 -12.73 0.83 -15.22
N VAL A 82 -13.55 1.00 -14.19
CA VAL A 82 -14.94 0.53 -14.17
C VAL A 82 -15.85 1.75 -14.09
N LYS A 83 -16.64 2.01 -15.14
CA LYS A 83 -17.44 3.24 -15.28
C LYS A 83 -18.54 3.40 -14.21
N GLU A 84 -18.95 2.32 -13.57
CA GLU A 84 -19.93 2.30 -12.49
C GLU A 84 -19.82 0.98 -11.71
N LYS A 85 -19.57 1.04 -10.40
CA LYS A 85 -20.12 0.00 -9.49
C LYS A 85 -21.44 0.56 -8.99
N SER A 86 -22.55 0.05 -9.51
CA SER A 86 -23.86 0.25 -8.93
C SER A 86 -23.84 -0.15 -7.46
N GLY A 87 -24.12 0.81 -6.57
CA GLY A 87 -24.50 0.57 -5.18
C GLY A 87 -23.41 0.81 -4.13
N ILE A 88 -23.39 2.03 -3.60
CA ILE A 88 -23.79 2.26 -2.20
C ILE A 88 -24.93 3.26 -2.23
#